data_AF-A0A934FQG4-F1
#
_entry.id   AF-A0A934FQG4-F1
#
_cell.length_a   1.000
_cell.length_b   1.000
_cell.length_c   1.000
_cell.angle_alpha   90.00
_cell.angle_beta   90.00
_cell.angle_gamma   90.00
#
_symmetry.space_group_name_H-M   'P 1'
#
loop_
_entity.id
_entity.type
_entity.pdbx_description
1 polymer ?
#
loop_
_entity_poly.entity_id
_entity_poly.type
_entity_poly.pdbx_seq_one_letter_code
_entity_poly.pdbx_strand_id
1 'polypeptide(L)'
;MTATTFFGAPDGSLSVEALNDPETVFQVGVPPNRIDVLTALSGVDFEHAWATRVAAHYGDIPIAYLGLDALLDAKRASGRPQDLLDVAELQRVHHRQP
;
A
#
# COMPACT_ATOMS: atom_id res chain seq x y z
N MET A 1 19.16 4.20 15.26
CA MET A 1 18.92 4.36 13.82
C MET A 1 17.45 4.10 13.59
N THR A 2 16.68 5.09 13.14
CA THR A 2 15.25 4.92 12.81
C THR A 2 15.12 4.40 11.37
N ALA A 3 13.98 3.84 11.01
CA ALA A 3 13.75 3.32 9.66
C ALA A 3 13.92 4.42 8.59
N THR A 4 13.45 5.64 8.86
CA THR A 4 13.60 6.79 7.95
C THR A 4 15.06 7.15 7.68
N THR A 5 15.91 7.19 8.71
CA THR A 5 17.34 7.48 8.53
C THR A 5 18.05 6.36 7.77
N PHE A 6 17.64 5.09 7.95
CA PHE A 6 18.18 3.96 7.19
C PHE A 6 17.94 4.11 5.67
N PHE A 7 16.77 4.61 5.29
CA PHE A 7 16.43 4.89 3.89
C PHE A 7 16.84 6.30 3.42
N GLY A 8 17.68 7.02 4.18
CA GLY A 8 18.29 8.28 3.76
C GLY A 8 17.46 9.54 3.98
N ALA A 9 16.34 9.48 4.70
CA ALA A 9 15.63 10.69 5.11
C ALA A 9 16.34 11.39 6.29
N PRO A 10 16.31 12.74 6.35
CA PRO A 10 16.76 13.48 7.52
C PRO A 10 16.05 13.02 8.80
N ASP A 11 16.74 13.07 9.93
CA ASP A 11 16.11 12.76 11.21
C ASP A 11 15.00 13.78 11.53
N GLY A 12 13.86 13.30 12.01
CA GLY A 12 12.67 14.14 12.25
C GLY A 12 11.90 14.57 10.99
N SER A 13 12.21 14.05 9.79
CA SER A 13 11.49 14.40 8.56
C SER A 13 10.04 13.88 8.48
N LEU A 14 9.61 13.06 9.43
CA LEU A 14 8.30 12.43 9.47
C LEU A 14 7.68 12.67 10.84
N SER A 15 6.51 13.30 10.87
CA SER A 15 5.73 13.51 12.09
C SER A 15 4.44 12.69 12.08
N VAL A 16 3.86 12.48 13.26
CA VAL A 16 2.59 11.76 13.39
C VAL A 16 1.46 12.55 12.73
N GLU A 17 1.50 13.88 12.81
CA GLU A 17 0.51 14.77 12.20
C GLU A 17 0.51 14.61 10.68
N ALA A 18 1.69 14.57 10.05
CA ALA A 18 1.81 14.35 8.61
C ALA A 18 1.25 12.98 8.20
N LEU A 19 1.47 11.94 9.01
CA LEU A 19 0.92 10.61 8.73
C LEU A 19 -0.59 10.48 8.94
N ASN A 20 -1.23 11.46 9.59
CA ASN A 20 -2.69 11.51 9.74
C ASN A 20 -3.37 12.40 8.70
N ASP A 21 -2.61 13.13 7.89
CA ASP A 21 -3.16 13.95 6.81
C ASP A 21 -3.37 13.08 5.56
N PRO A 22 -4.61 12.87 5.08
CA PRO A 22 -4.91 12.03 3.92
C PRO A 22 -4.33 12.54 2.59
N GLU A 23 -3.85 13.80 2.52
CA GLU A 23 -3.17 14.34 1.34
C GLU A 23 -1.66 14.05 1.35
N THR A 24 -1.12 13.53 2.46
CA THR A 24 0.31 13.25 2.58
C THR A 24 0.73 12.01 1.80
N VAL A 25 1.71 12.20 0.93
CA VAL A 25 2.50 11.12 0.34
C VAL A 25 3.93 11.28 0.82
N PHE A 26 4.40 10.32 1.62
CA PHE A 26 5.76 10.32 2.12
C PHE A 26 6.61 9.29 1.38
N GLN A 27 7.67 9.75 0.75
CA GLN A 27 8.59 8.90 -0.02
C GLN A 27 9.94 8.85 0.67
N VAL A 28 10.52 7.66 0.77
CA VAL A 28 11.86 7.46 1.32
C VAL A 28 12.70 6.50 0.48
N GLY A 29 14.00 6.76 0.41
CA GLY A 29 14.94 6.00 -0.41
C GLY A 29 14.93 6.41 -1.89
N VAL A 30 15.62 5.62 -2.70
CA VAL A 30 15.75 5.78 -4.16
C VAL A 30 15.62 4.43 -4.85
N PRO A 31 15.20 4.37 -6.13
CA PRO A 31 15.12 3.11 -6.87
C PRO A 31 16.44 2.32 -6.84
N PRO A 32 16.39 0.97 -6.77
CA PRO A 32 15.18 0.13 -6.71
C PRO A 32 14.55 0.01 -5.31
N ASN A 33 15.20 0.55 -4.27
CA ASN A 33 14.81 0.38 -2.86
C ASN A 33 14.03 1.60 -2.33
N ARG A 34 13.08 2.09 -3.11
CA ARG A 34 12.21 3.21 -2.72
C ARG A 34 10.96 2.70 -2.05
N ILE A 35 10.52 3.36 -0.99
CA ILE A 35 9.28 3.08 -0.28
C ILE A 35 8.40 4.33 -0.35
N ASP A 36 7.16 4.12 -0.78
CA ASP A 36 6.11 5.14 -0.84
C ASP A 36 5.07 4.82 0.25
N VAL A 37 4.84 5.75 1.17
CA VAL A 37 3.82 5.68 2.23
C VAL A 37 2.69 6.61 1.83
N LEU A 38 1.53 6.01 1.57
CA LEU A 38 0.29 6.73 1.26
C LEU A 38 -0.58 6.74 2.52
N THR A 39 -1.05 7.90 2.93
CA THR A 39 -1.94 8.05 4.10
C THR A 39 -3.42 7.86 3.76
N ALA A 40 -3.77 7.88 2.46
CA ALA A 40 -5.08 7.54 1.95
C ALA A 40 -4.99 6.70 0.68
N LEU A 41 -6.03 5.91 0.45
CA LEU A 41 -6.21 5.09 -0.75
C LEU A 41 -7.54 5.44 -1.40
N SER A 42 -7.55 5.71 -2.70
CA SER A 42 -8.78 6.02 -3.42
C SER A 42 -9.75 4.84 -3.36
N GLY A 43 -11.02 5.08 -3.08
CA GLY A 43 -12.08 4.07 -3.14
C GLY A 43 -12.12 3.08 -1.97
N VAL A 44 -11.25 3.23 -0.95
CA VAL A 44 -11.18 2.32 0.20
C VAL A 44 -10.89 3.09 1.48
N ASP A 45 -11.68 2.89 2.53
CA ASP A 45 -11.41 3.42 3.87
C ASP A 45 -10.41 2.54 4.64
N PHE A 46 -9.65 3.16 5.56
CA PHE A 46 -8.58 2.47 6.29
C PHE A 46 -9.14 1.39 7.21
N GLU A 47 -10.24 1.64 7.92
CA GLU A 47 -10.86 0.69 8.82
C GLU A 47 -11.28 -0.59 8.10
N HIS A 48 -11.92 -0.47 6.94
CA HIS A 48 -12.29 -1.58 6.08
C HIS A 48 -11.08 -2.32 5.52
N ALA A 49 -10.09 -1.58 4.99
CA ALA A 49 -8.84 -2.16 4.49
C ALA A 49 -8.11 -2.96 5.58
N TRP A 50 -8.06 -2.41 6.78
CA TRP A 50 -7.39 -3.03 7.92
C TRP A 50 -8.15 -4.26 8.42
N ALA A 51 -9.48 -4.19 8.50
CA ALA A 51 -10.32 -5.31 8.93
C ALA A 51 -10.26 -6.50 7.96
N THR A 52 -10.12 -6.24 6.65
CA THR A 52 -10.12 -7.26 5.58
C THR A 52 -8.72 -7.64 5.09
N ARG A 53 -7.67 -7.12 5.73
CA ARG A 53 -6.27 -7.40 5.36
C ARG A 53 -5.96 -8.90 5.39
N VAL A 54 -5.09 -9.33 4.49
CA VAL A 54 -4.57 -10.71 4.45
C VAL A 54 -3.25 -10.76 5.18
N ALA A 55 -3.20 -11.52 6.29
CA ALA A 55 -1.96 -11.78 6.99
C ALA A 55 -1.10 -12.77 6.18
N ALA A 56 0.19 -12.46 6.05
CA ALA A 56 1.16 -13.26 5.32
C ALA A 56 2.56 -13.12 5.92
N HIS A 57 3.55 -13.73 5.29
CA HIS A 57 4.94 -13.61 5.68
C HIS A 57 5.81 -13.25 4.47
N TYR A 58 6.81 -12.39 4.70
CA TYR A 58 7.90 -12.14 3.79
C TYR A 58 9.19 -12.65 4.42
N GLY A 59 9.63 -13.85 4.01
CA GLY A 59 10.59 -14.62 4.79
C GLY A 59 10.00 -14.94 6.16
N ASP A 60 10.72 -14.58 7.23
CA ASP A 60 10.26 -14.76 8.61
C ASP A 60 9.50 -13.55 9.17
N ILE A 61 9.26 -12.51 8.36
CA ILE A 61 8.64 -11.26 8.81
C ILE A 61 7.12 -11.33 8.57
N PRO A 62 6.27 -11.21 9.60
CA PRO A 62 4.83 -11.12 9.42
C PRO A 62 4.47 -9.79 8.76
N ILE A 63 3.63 -9.85 7.72
CA ILE A 63 3.17 -8.69 6.95
C ILE A 63 1.67 -8.75 6.72
N ALA A 64 1.10 -7.61 6.34
CA ALA A 64 -0.30 -7.49 5.96
C ALA A 64 -0.40 -7.01 4.50
N TYR A 65 -1.09 -7.77 3.67
CA TYR A 65 -1.49 -7.35 2.34
C TYR A 65 -2.91 -6.77 2.38
N LEU A 66 -3.18 -5.82 1.49
CA LEU A 66 -4.55 -5.38 1.23
C LEU A 66 -5.39 -6.57 0.75
N GLY A 67 -6.60 -6.72 1.30
CA GLY A 67 -7.54 -7.75 0.86
C GLY A 67 -7.87 -7.61 -0.63
N LEU A 68 -8.24 -8.72 -1.29
CA LEU A 68 -8.45 -8.73 -2.74
C LEU A 68 -9.55 -7.76 -3.18
N ASP A 69 -10.70 -7.76 -2.50
CA ASP A 69 -11.82 -6.88 -2.85
C ASP A 69 -11.44 -5.41 -2.71
N ALA A 70 -10.84 -5.03 -1.58
CA ALA A 70 -10.33 -3.68 -1.36
C ALA A 70 -9.26 -3.29 -2.39
N LEU A 71 -8.36 -4.21 -2.78
CA LEU A 71 -7.36 -3.96 -3.82
C LEU A 71 -8.01 -3.70 -5.19
N LEU A 72 -9.05 -4.47 -5.54
CA LEU A 72 -9.78 -4.28 -6.79
C LEU A 72 -10.50 -2.92 -6.79
N ASP A 73 -11.14 -2.55 -5.70
CA ASP A 73 -11.85 -1.27 -5.58
C ASP A 73 -10.88 -0.08 -5.65
N ALA A 74 -9.73 -0.19 -4.98
CA ALA A 74 -8.70 0.84 -5.06
C ALA A 74 -8.16 1.05 -6.47
N LYS A 75 -7.90 -0.05 -7.20
CA LYS A 75 -7.40 0.01 -8.58
C LYS A 75 -8.45 0.53 -9.57
N ARG A 76 -9.73 0.20 -9.36
CA ARG A 76 -10.82 0.77 -10.16
C ARG A 76 -10.97 2.26 -9.92
N ALA A 77 -10.86 2.69 -8.66
CA ALA A 77 -10.98 4.09 -8.28
C ALA A 77 -9.83 4.95 -8.79
N SER A 78 -8.59 4.43 -8.80
CA SER A 78 -7.44 5.15 -9.37
C SER A 78 -7.53 5.27 -10.89
N GLY A 79 -8.11 4.28 -11.58
CA GLY A 79 -8.45 4.33 -13.00
C GLY A 79 -7.26 4.44 -13.97
N ARG A 80 -6.01 4.29 -13.50
CA ARG A 80 -4.83 4.33 -14.38
C ARG A 80 -4.88 3.16 -15.35
N PRO A 81 -4.41 3.29 -16.61
CA PRO A 81 -4.45 2.19 -17.58
C PRO A 81 -3.85 0.88 -17.06
N GLN A 82 -2.74 0.94 -16.34
CA GLN A 82 -2.13 -0.24 -15.72
C GLN A 82 -3.01 -0.85 -14.62
N ASP A 83 -3.67 -0.03 -13.80
CA ASP A 83 -4.54 -0.55 -12.73
C ASP A 83 -5.75 -1.30 -13.30
N LEU A 84 -6.31 -0.84 -14.42
CA LEU A 84 -7.41 -1.54 -15.09
C LEU A 84 -6.95 -2.90 -15.67
N LEU A 85 -5.74 -2.97 -16.21
CA LEU A 85 -5.13 -4.25 -16.63
C LEU A 85 -4.91 -5.18 -15.44
N ASP A 86 -4.39 -4.65 -14.33
CA ASP A 86 -4.16 -5.41 -13.12
C ASP A 86 -5.48 -5.95 -12.54
N VAL A 87 -6.57 -5.17 -12.54
CA VAL A 87 -7.91 -5.62 -12.12
C VAL A 87 -8.36 -6.84 -12.93
N ALA A 88 -8.23 -6.78 -14.25
CA ALA A 88 -8.61 -7.89 -15.12
C ALA A 88 -7.78 -9.16 -14.82
N GLU A 89 -6.47 -9.01 -14.63
CA GLU A 89 -5.59 -10.14 -14.30
C GLU A 89 -5.88 -10.73 -12.90
N LEU A 90 -6.09 -9.87 -11.89
CA LEU A 90 -6.42 -10.30 -10.54
C LEU A 90 -7.72 -11.12 -10.51
N GLN A 91 -8.77 -10.67 -11.21
CA GLN A 91 -10.02 -11.41 -11.34
C GLN A 91 -9.82 -12.75 -12.05
N ARG A 92 -9.00 -12.78 -13.11
CA ARG A 92 -8.69 -13.99 -13.87
C ARG A 92 -7.95 -15.03 -13.01
N VAL A 93 -6.99 -14.61 -12.19
CA VAL A 93 -6.21 -15.50 -11.33
C VAL A 93 -7.05 -16.00 -10.15
N HIS A 94 -7.84 -15.13 -9.52
CA HIS A 94 -8.67 -15.53 -8.39
C HIS A 94 -9.74 -16.55 -8.79
N HIS A 95 -10.37 -16.40 -9.95
CA HIS A 95 -11.35 -17.38 -10.44
C HIS A 95 -10.77 -18.77 -10.74
N ARG A 96 -9.44 -18.89 -10.81
CA ARG A 96 -8.73 -20.17 -11.04
C ARG A 96 -8.29 -20.85 -9.74
N GLN A 97 -8.47 -20.23 -8.59
CA GLN A 97 -8.21 -20.89 -7.32
C GLN A 97 -9.39 -21.82 -6.97
N PRO A 98 -9.13 -23.13 -6.72
CA PRO A 98 -10.16 -24.11 -6.41
C PRO A 98 -10.84 -23.87 -5.05
#